data_AF-A0A7X8LI02-F1
#
_entry.id   AF-A0A7X8LI02-F1
#
_cell.length_a   1.000
_cell.length_b   1.000
_cell.length_c   1.000
_cell.angle_alpha   90.00
_cell.angle_beta   90.00
_cell.angle_gamma   90.00
#
_symmetry.space_group_name_H-M   'P 1'
#
loop_
_entity.id
_entity.type
_entity.pdbx_description
1 polymer ?
#
loop_
_entity_poly.entity_id
_entity_poly.type
_entity_poly.pdbx_seq_one_letter_code
_entity_poly.pdbx_strand_id
1 'polypeptide(L)'
;MTSTPDPRQVLTALGIPDAFQGDPQLWAEAMAALPPTADIPFLNPTTLPRYLAKVGLPPQRLSPLQSVINLIVADPNLTAYAWYLYWRVFLTPEQGAPWGAPDLTTRLADLSGALYLLVALEFIPALTAWHRKLGYSASVTDETLRQLSCFEWYHLNGTGLPGLYPRHLMWLNCYLTAPYVRLGRFEYQMQPYSGQTEVWHRAADNQLVALAPPDLHVTPQGLITAAPSPDHTTWLTSRHTTASQASGYPIHPSGHIINHLIHLNRPEWSPLLRKESTILNMHIPAGGSMNWDAVSDSFRRAEAFFTRHHPDKPLIGSVMGTWFLDPQLNRLLPATANPLQFQRACYLFPTPPAPGGLWFIFQRDIATTPPHQLPQKTSIQRTLANFLAKGGQWHGGAMFIPFFEMKQLQENRYTSRFNSLYPDFSNYL
;
A
#
# COMPACT_ATOMS: atom_id res chain seq x y z
N MET A 1 16.06 -35.44 -21.11
CA MET A 1 15.31 -34.83 -19.99
C MET A 1 16.32 -34.14 -19.11
N THR A 2 16.48 -32.82 -19.25
CA THR A 2 17.30 -32.03 -18.33
C THR A 2 16.61 -32.06 -16.97
N SER A 3 17.30 -32.54 -15.94
CA SER A 3 16.76 -32.55 -14.57
C SER A 3 16.44 -31.12 -14.15
N THR A 4 15.22 -30.90 -13.63
CA THR A 4 14.84 -29.64 -12.99
C THR A 4 15.89 -29.24 -11.95
N PRO A 5 16.43 -28.00 -11.99
CA PRO A 5 17.40 -27.55 -10.99
C PRO A 5 16.80 -27.65 -9.58
N ASP A 6 17.56 -28.24 -8.66
CA ASP A 6 17.18 -28.31 -7.25
C ASP A 6 17.15 -26.88 -6.65
N PRO A 7 16.00 -26.41 -6.13
CA PRO A 7 15.89 -25.05 -5.61
C PRO A 7 16.89 -24.77 -4.48
N ARG A 8 17.21 -25.75 -3.62
CA ARG A 8 18.16 -25.55 -2.51
C ARG A 8 19.57 -25.29 -3.01
N GLN A 9 19.97 -26.01 -4.07
CA GLN A 9 21.27 -25.83 -4.70
C GLN A 9 21.35 -24.46 -5.37
N VAL A 10 20.29 -24.05 -6.08
CA VAL A 10 20.21 -22.73 -6.70
C VAL A 10 20.30 -21.62 -5.65
N LEU A 11 19.50 -21.68 -4.59
CA LEU A 11 19.51 -20.66 -3.52
C LEU A 11 20.85 -20.60 -2.79
N THR A 12 21.49 -21.74 -2.54
CA THR A 12 22.83 -21.81 -1.94
C THR A 12 23.88 -21.19 -2.86
N ALA A 13 23.85 -21.51 -4.16
CA ALA A 13 24.76 -20.94 -5.16
C ALA A 13 24.60 -19.42 -5.30
N LEU A 14 23.40 -18.90 -5.04
CA LEU A 14 23.09 -17.47 -5.02
C LEU A 14 23.37 -16.79 -3.67
N GLY A 15 23.90 -17.51 -2.67
CA GLY A 15 24.24 -16.95 -1.36
C GLY A 15 23.02 -16.55 -0.51
N ILE A 16 21.87 -17.19 -0.76
CA ILE A 16 20.60 -16.96 -0.06
C ILE A 16 19.95 -18.29 0.38
N PRO A 17 20.66 -19.17 1.11
CA PRO A 17 20.19 -20.54 1.40
C PRO A 17 18.87 -20.59 2.19
N ASP A 18 18.60 -19.59 3.02
CA ASP A 18 17.40 -19.52 3.87
C ASP A 18 16.18 -18.90 3.17
N ALA A 19 16.37 -18.40 1.94
CA ALA A 19 15.28 -17.86 1.14
C ALA A 19 14.14 -18.88 0.99
N PHE A 20 12.91 -18.46 1.24
CA PHE A 20 11.73 -19.32 1.14
C PHE A 20 11.85 -20.63 1.95
N GLN A 21 12.63 -20.63 3.04
CA GLN A 21 12.90 -21.84 3.84
C GLN A 21 13.54 -22.98 3.00
N GLY A 22 14.23 -22.62 1.91
CA GLY A 22 14.87 -23.56 0.99
C GLY A 22 13.90 -24.27 0.03
N ASP A 23 12.61 -23.94 0.04
CA ASP A 23 11.61 -24.57 -0.83
C ASP A 23 10.65 -23.52 -1.42
N PRO A 24 11.05 -22.83 -2.49
CA PRO A 24 10.21 -21.86 -3.16
C PRO A 24 8.95 -22.54 -3.70
N GLN A 25 7.79 -22.08 -3.25
CA GLN A 25 6.50 -22.58 -3.72
C GLN A 25 6.41 -22.51 -5.26
N LEU A 26 5.89 -23.56 -5.90
CA LEU A 26 5.72 -23.69 -7.36
C LEU A 26 7.04 -23.69 -8.17
N TRP A 27 8.17 -24.02 -7.54
CA TRP A 27 9.47 -24.05 -8.23
C TRP A 27 9.49 -25.03 -9.40
N ALA A 28 8.96 -26.24 -9.22
CA ALA A 28 8.98 -27.28 -10.24
C ALA A 28 8.18 -26.87 -11.49
N GLU A 29 7.01 -26.26 -11.29
CA GLU A 29 6.13 -25.73 -12.32
C GLU A 29 6.79 -24.56 -13.05
N ALA A 30 7.42 -23.65 -12.32
CA ALA A 30 8.19 -22.55 -12.91
C ALA A 30 9.33 -23.08 -13.78
N MET A 31 10.12 -24.05 -13.30
CA MET A 31 11.22 -24.62 -14.06
C MET A 31 10.76 -25.45 -15.26
N ALA A 32 9.61 -26.13 -15.16
CA ALA A 32 9.00 -26.82 -16.30
C ALA A 32 8.57 -25.84 -17.42
N ALA A 33 8.25 -24.59 -17.06
CA ALA A 33 7.91 -23.53 -18.00
C ALA A 33 9.12 -22.72 -18.49
N LEU A 34 10.33 -22.94 -17.96
CA LEU A 34 11.53 -22.18 -18.32
C LEU A 34 11.89 -22.40 -19.81
N PRO A 35 11.82 -21.37 -20.66
CA PRO A 35 12.19 -21.50 -22.06
C PRO A 35 13.72 -21.50 -22.22
N PRO A 36 14.23 -21.80 -23.44
CA PRO A 36 15.63 -21.52 -23.77
C PRO A 36 16.00 -20.07 -23.42
N THR A 37 17.22 -19.84 -22.93
CA THR A 37 17.68 -18.51 -22.47
C THR A 37 17.46 -17.40 -23.50
N ALA A 38 17.62 -17.71 -24.80
CA ALA A 38 17.40 -16.77 -25.89
C ALA A 38 15.94 -16.27 -26.02
N ASP A 39 14.98 -17.04 -25.49
CA ASP A 39 13.55 -16.77 -25.59
C ASP A 39 12.97 -16.17 -24.30
N ILE A 40 13.80 -15.94 -23.27
CA ILE A 40 13.36 -15.29 -22.02
C ILE A 40 13.05 -13.80 -22.29
N PRO A 41 11.81 -13.32 -22.06
CA PRO A 41 11.38 -11.99 -22.52
C PRO A 41 12.22 -10.82 -22.01
N PHE A 42 12.52 -10.81 -20.70
CA PHE A 42 13.27 -9.72 -20.07
C PHE A 42 14.77 -9.71 -20.42
N LEU A 43 15.27 -10.71 -21.16
CA LEU A 43 16.66 -10.74 -21.65
C LEU A 43 16.82 -10.10 -23.04
N ASN A 44 15.74 -9.70 -23.70
CA ASN A 44 15.81 -9.10 -25.03
C ASN A 44 16.36 -7.65 -24.97
N PRO A 45 17.60 -7.39 -25.43
CA PRO A 45 18.19 -6.06 -25.30
C PRO A 45 17.51 -5.00 -26.18
N THR A 46 16.79 -5.42 -27.24
CA THR A 46 16.15 -4.49 -28.19
C THR A 46 14.90 -3.83 -27.61
N THR A 47 14.27 -4.43 -26.59
CA THR A 47 13.05 -3.89 -25.97
C THR A 47 13.35 -2.86 -24.89
N LEU A 48 14.52 -2.95 -24.24
CA LEU A 48 14.86 -2.15 -23.06
C LEU A 48 14.80 -0.63 -23.30
N PRO A 49 15.36 -0.06 -24.39
CA PRO A 49 15.30 1.39 -24.60
C PRO A 49 13.86 1.90 -24.71
N ARG A 50 12.99 1.13 -25.38
CA ARG A 50 11.57 1.45 -25.52
C ARG A 50 10.83 1.38 -24.19
N TYR A 51 11.13 0.37 -23.37
CA TYR A 51 10.54 0.20 -22.05
C TYR A 51 10.95 1.32 -21.09
N LEU A 52 12.24 1.65 -21.00
CA LEU A 52 12.72 2.77 -20.19
C LEU A 52 12.04 4.08 -20.59
N ALA A 53 11.99 4.39 -21.89
CA ALA A 53 11.30 5.58 -22.40
C ALA A 53 9.80 5.58 -22.03
N LYS A 54 9.12 4.42 -22.13
CA LYS A 54 7.69 4.29 -21.82
C LYS A 54 7.36 4.64 -20.38
N VAL A 55 8.25 4.32 -19.44
CA VAL A 55 8.05 4.58 -18.00
C VAL A 55 8.82 5.81 -17.51
N GLY A 56 9.43 6.59 -18.41
CA GLY A 56 10.15 7.82 -18.08
C GLY A 56 11.45 7.60 -17.32
N LEU A 57 12.07 6.43 -17.44
CA LEU A 57 13.38 6.14 -16.87
C LEU A 57 14.50 6.58 -17.83
N PRO A 58 15.62 7.12 -17.31
CA PRO A 58 16.64 7.74 -18.15
C PRO A 58 17.49 6.66 -18.87
N PRO A 59 18.00 6.91 -20.10
CA PRO A 59 18.75 5.90 -20.87
C PRO A 59 20.00 5.34 -20.18
N GLN A 60 20.57 6.07 -19.22
CA GLN A 60 21.71 5.63 -18.40
C GLN A 60 21.43 4.34 -17.62
N ARG A 61 20.16 3.95 -17.46
CA ARG A 61 19.77 2.66 -16.86
C ARG A 61 20.12 1.46 -17.75
N LEU A 62 20.37 1.65 -19.05
CA LEU A 62 20.72 0.55 -19.95
C LEU A 62 22.01 -0.16 -19.55
N SER A 63 23.02 0.59 -19.08
CA SER A 63 24.31 -0.01 -18.71
C SER A 63 24.20 -1.05 -17.58
N PRO A 64 23.65 -0.73 -16.39
CA PRO A 64 23.49 -1.73 -15.33
C PRO A 64 22.53 -2.87 -15.72
N LEU A 65 21.49 -2.60 -16.51
CA LEU A 65 20.58 -3.64 -17.01
C LEU A 65 21.31 -4.63 -17.95
N GLN A 66 22.17 -4.13 -18.85
CA GLN A 66 22.96 -4.99 -19.73
C GLN A 66 23.99 -5.81 -18.95
N SER A 67 24.62 -5.24 -17.92
CA SER A 67 25.52 -5.98 -17.02
C SER A 67 24.78 -7.14 -16.34
N VAL A 68 23.55 -6.91 -15.86
CA VAL A 68 22.74 -7.97 -15.25
C VAL A 68 22.31 -9.02 -16.27
N ILE A 69 21.92 -8.64 -17.49
CA ILE A 69 21.61 -9.62 -18.56
C ILE A 69 22.80 -10.55 -18.79
N ASN A 70 24.01 -10.01 -18.90
CA ASN A 70 25.21 -10.81 -19.13
C ASN A 70 25.47 -11.79 -17.97
N LEU A 71 25.24 -11.36 -16.72
CA LEU A 71 25.36 -12.22 -15.54
C LEU A 71 24.31 -13.33 -15.54
N ILE A 72 23.05 -13.00 -15.88
CA ILE A 72 21.96 -13.98 -15.95
C ILE A 72 22.29 -15.05 -16.99
N VAL A 73 22.66 -14.64 -18.21
CA VAL A 73 22.98 -15.55 -19.32
C VAL A 73 24.16 -16.48 -18.99
N ALA A 74 25.14 -16.01 -18.22
CA ALA A 74 26.33 -16.77 -17.85
C ALA A 74 26.12 -17.73 -16.67
N ASP A 75 25.10 -17.54 -15.84
CA ASP A 75 24.86 -18.30 -14.61
C ASP A 75 23.47 -18.99 -14.63
N PRO A 76 23.42 -20.33 -14.84
CA PRO A 76 22.17 -21.08 -14.84
C PRO A 76 21.35 -20.95 -13.56
N ASN A 77 21.99 -20.78 -12.39
CA ASN A 77 21.29 -20.61 -11.11
C ASN A 77 20.59 -19.24 -11.09
N LEU A 78 21.27 -18.20 -11.59
CA LEU A 78 20.70 -16.86 -11.68
C LEU A 78 19.60 -16.78 -12.75
N THR A 79 19.75 -17.50 -13.88
CA THR A 79 18.69 -17.68 -14.88
C THR A 79 17.45 -18.32 -14.28
N ALA A 80 17.59 -19.46 -13.60
CA ALA A 80 16.48 -20.16 -12.97
C ALA A 80 15.76 -19.26 -11.95
N TYR A 81 16.51 -18.53 -11.12
CA TYR A 81 15.93 -17.64 -10.12
C TYR A 81 15.24 -16.41 -10.73
N ALA A 82 15.87 -15.71 -11.68
CA ALA A 82 15.25 -14.56 -12.35
C ALA A 82 13.99 -14.96 -13.11
N TRP A 83 14.00 -16.14 -13.75
CA TRP A 83 12.82 -16.72 -14.38
C TRP A 83 11.72 -17.05 -13.36
N TYR A 84 12.05 -17.65 -12.22
CA TYR A 84 11.09 -17.93 -11.15
C TYR A 84 10.37 -16.65 -10.70
N LEU A 85 11.11 -15.55 -10.49
CA LEU A 85 10.51 -14.27 -10.13
C LEU A 85 9.57 -13.74 -11.22
N TYR A 86 10.02 -13.76 -12.49
CA TYR A 86 9.20 -13.36 -13.63
C TYR A 86 7.91 -14.19 -13.74
N TRP A 87 8.03 -15.50 -13.65
CA TRP A 87 6.92 -16.45 -13.78
C TRP A 87 5.88 -16.21 -12.68
N ARG A 88 6.32 -16.09 -11.43
CA ARG A 88 5.43 -15.83 -10.28
C ARG A 88 4.68 -14.50 -10.35
N VAL A 89 5.32 -13.46 -10.91
CA VAL A 89 4.72 -12.12 -10.96
C VAL A 89 3.83 -11.93 -12.18
N PHE A 90 4.23 -12.43 -13.35
CA PHE A 90 3.61 -12.06 -14.62
C PHE A 90 2.90 -13.21 -15.34
N LEU A 91 3.26 -14.48 -15.07
CA LEU A 91 2.65 -15.63 -15.76
C LEU A 91 1.61 -16.36 -14.91
N THR A 92 1.77 -16.39 -13.59
CA THR A 92 0.79 -16.97 -12.66
C THR A 92 0.40 -16.00 -11.54
N PRO A 93 0.00 -14.76 -11.86
CA PRO A 93 -0.25 -13.76 -10.84
C PRO A 93 -1.33 -14.18 -9.83
N GLU A 94 -2.34 -14.94 -10.28
CA GLU A 94 -3.44 -15.48 -9.46
C GLU A 94 -3.01 -16.48 -8.38
N GLN A 95 -1.87 -17.14 -8.55
CA GLN A 95 -1.31 -18.06 -7.54
C GLN A 95 -0.49 -17.32 -6.47
N GLY A 96 -0.49 -15.98 -6.55
CA GLY A 96 0.29 -15.09 -5.70
C GLY A 96 1.79 -15.14 -5.99
N ALA A 97 2.50 -14.14 -5.49
CA ALA A 97 3.95 -14.12 -5.42
C ALA A 97 4.37 -14.05 -3.95
N PRO A 98 5.47 -14.71 -3.54
CA PRO A 98 5.91 -14.64 -2.16
C PRO A 98 6.33 -13.20 -1.86
N TRP A 99 5.77 -12.61 -0.81
CA TRP A 99 6.07 -11.23 -0.46
C TRP A 99 7.56 -11.03 -0.16
N GLY A 100 8.16 -10.01 -0.78
CA GLY A 100 9.52 -9.58 -0.48
C GLY A 100 10.61 -10.56 -0.92
N ALA A 101 10.59 -10.99 -2.19
CA ALA A 101 11.63 -11.82 -2.81
C ALA A 101 13.04 -11.56 -2.20
N PRO A 102 13.86 -12.60 -1.94
CA PRO A 102 15.15 -12.46 -1.29
C PRO A 102 16.02 -11.39 -1.94
N ASP A 103 16.72 -10.58 -1.13
CA ASP A 103 17.69 -9.60 -1.60
C ASP A 103 18.98 -10.29 -2.06
N LEU A 104 19.42 -10.02 -3.29
CA LEU A 104 20.64 -10.57 -3.88
C LEU A 104 21.88 -9.68 -3.72
N THR A 105 21.87 -8.71 -2.80
CA THR A 105 23.01 -7.80 -2.58
C THR A 105 24.30 -8.55 -2.26
N THR A 106 24.25 -9.68 -1.55
CA THR A 106 25.44 -10.51 -1.27
C THR A 106 26.04 -11.14 -2.53
N ARG A 107 25.23 -11.40 -3.55
CA ARG A 107 25.65 -12.03 -4.82
C ARG A 107 25.98 -11.04 -5.92
N LEU A 108 25.19 -9.98 -6.03
CA LEU A 108 25.22 -9.03 -7.14
C LEU A 108 25.73 -7.64 -6.75
N ALA A 109 26.01 -7.40 -5.46
CA ALA A 109 26.39 -6.11 -4.93
C ALA A 109 25.46 -5.00 -5.46
N ASP A 110 26.03 -3.95 -6.06
CA ASP A 110 25.34 -2.79 -6.59
C ASP A 110 24.33 -3.09 -7.73
N LEU A 111 24.42 -4.28 -8.34
CA LEU A 111 23.52 -4.72 -9.41
C LEU A 111 22.27 -5.46 -8.92
N SER A 112 22.14 -5.72 -7.61
CA SER A 112 20.97 -6.40 -7.04
C SER A 112 19.66 -5.73 -7.44
N GLY A 113 19.56 -4.41 -7.21
CA GLY A 113 18.38 -3.62 -7.61
C GLY A 113 18.10 -3.65 -9.11
N ALA A 114 19.14 -3.68 -9.93
CA ALA A 114 19.02 -3.69 -11.39
C ALA A 114 18.40 -5.00 -11.91
N LEU A 115 18.61 -6.14 -11.24
CA LEU A 115 17.93 -7.40 -11.56
C LEU A 115 16.43 -7.28 -11.38
N TYR A 116 15.96 -6.76 -10.24
CA TYR A 116 14.52 -6.62 -10.03
C TYR A 116 13.91 -5.58 -10.97
N LEU A 117 14.64 -4.51 -11.31
CA LEU A 117 14.19 -3.56 -12.33
C LEU A 117 14.06 -4.22 -13.70
N LEU A 118 15.05 -5.01 -14.12
CA LEU A 118 15.05 -5.73 -15.39
C LEU A 118 13.78 -6.58 -15.54
N VAL A 119 13.52 -7.43 -14.54
CA VAL A 119 12.32 -8.29 -14.52
C VAL A 119 11.04 -7.44 -14.47
N ALA A 120 11.02 -6.36 -13.69
CA ALA A 120 9.86 -5.50 -13.53
C ALA A 120 9.46 -4.74 -14.81
N LEU A 121 10.36 -4.51 -15.76
CA LEU A 121 10.01 -3.86 -17.03
C LEU A 121 9.00 -4.68 -17.86
N GLU A 122 8.90 -5.98 -17.62
CA GLU A 122 7.86 -6.84 -18.22
C GLU A 122 6.45 -6.57 -17.68
N PHE A 123 6.32 -5.72 -16.66
CA PHE A 123 5.04 -5.17 -16.25
C PHE A 123 4.38 -4.35 -17.37
N ILE A 124 5.17 -3.75 -18.27
CA ILE A 124 4.66 -2.94 -19.37
C ILE A 124 3.74 -3.75 -20.30
N PRO A 125 4.22 -4.84 -20.95
CA PRO A 125 3.36 -5.66 -21.78
C PRO A 125 2.26 -6.37 -20.96
N ALA A 126 2.57 -6.86 -19.75
CA ALA A 126 1.60 -7.56 -18.91
C ALA A 126 0.40 -6.69 -18.52
N LEU A 127 0.66 -5.49 -18.00
CA LEU A 127 -0.41 -4.54 -17.63
C LEU A 127 -1.19 -4.07 -18.85
N THR A 128 -0.50 -3.82 -19.97
CA THR A 128 -1.16 -3.39 -21.22
C THR A 128 -2.16 -4.45 -21.69
N ALA A 129 -1.79 -5.73 -21.65
CA ALA A 129 -2.68 -6.84 -22.00
C ALA A 129 -3.84 -6.96 -21.00
N TRP A 130 -3.56 -6.87 -19.70
CA TRP A 130 -4.56 -6.93 -18.64
C TRP A 130 -5.60 -5.80 -18.75
N HIS A 131 -5.15 -4.55 -18.87
CA HIS A 131 -6.04 -3.40 -19.04
C HIS A 131 -6.86 -3.46 -20.33
N ARG A 132 -6.28 -3.97 -21.43
CA ARG A 132 -7.03 -4.20 -22.66
C ARG A 132 -8.14 -5.21 -22.45
N LYS A 133 -7.89 -6.31 -21.74
CA LYS A 133 -8.90 -7.32 -21.38
C LYS A 133 -10.05 -6.70 -20.55
N LEU A 134 -9.73 -5.74 -19.68
CA LEU A 134 -10.71 -5.01 -18.86
C LEU A 134 -11.38 -3.84 -19.61
N GLY A 135 -10.99 -3.55 -20.85
CA GLY A 135 -11.56 -2.46 -21.65
C GLY A 135 -11.12 -1.06 -21.20
N TYR A 136 -9.97 -0.94 -20.53
CA TYR A 136 -9.44 0.36 -20.08
C TYR A 136 -8.71 1.08 -21.22
N SER A 137 -8.72 2.41 -21.18
CA SER A 137 -8.03 3.23 -22.17
C SER A 137 -6.51 3.16 -22.02
N ALA A 138 -5.79 3.42 -23.12
CA ALA A 138 -4.33 3.50 -23.10
C ALA A 138 -3.82 4.58 -22.13
N SER A 139 -4.55 5.68 -21.95
CA SER A 139 -4.17 6.74 -21.01
C SER A 139 -4.17 6.26 -19.56
N VAL A 140 -5.14 5.43 -19.15
CA VAL A 140 -5.18 4.84 -17.80
C VAL A 140 -4.01 3.87 -17.62
N THR A 141 -3.73 3.04 -18.62
CA THR A 141 -2.54 2.17 -18.61
C THR A 141 -1.26 2.97 -18.47
N ASP A 142 -1.09 4.05 -19.23
CA ASP A 142 0.11 4.88 -19.22
C ASP A 142 0.31 5.60 -17.89
N GLU A 143 -0.78 6.04 -17.24
CA GLU A 143 -0.71 6.56 -15.88
C GLU A 143 -0.28 5.47 -14.88
N THR A 144 -0.89 4.29 -14.91
CA THR A 144 -0.55 3.18 -14.00
C THR A 144 0.88 2.69 -14.17
N LEU A 145 1.41 2.64 -15.41
CA LEU A 145 2.79 2.25 -15.69
C LEU A 145 3.84 3.17 -15.04
N ARG A 146 3.48 4.40 -14.66
CA ARG A 146 4.37 5.31 -13.93
C ARG A 146 4.81 4.74 -12.58
N GLN A 147 4.12 3.73 -12.05
CA GLN A 147 4.52 3.10 -10.81
C GLN A 147 5.94 2.53 -10.86
N LEU A 148 6.41 2.07 -12.02
CA LEU A 148 7.81 1.62 -12.18
C LEU A 148 8.81 2.74 -11.88
N SER A 149 8.55 3.97 -12.33
CA SER A 149 9.39 5.13 -11.99
C SER A 149 9.31 5.49 -10.50
N CYS A 150 8.15 5.33 -9.87
CA CYS A 150 8.00 5.56 -8.43
C CYS A 150 8.80 4.53 -7.61
N PHE A 151 8.79 3.26 -8.02
CA PHE A 151 9.56 2.20 -7.36
C PHE A 151 11.07 2.34 -7.57
N GLU A 152 11.51 2.80 -8.73
CA GLU A 152 12.92 3.10 -8.99
C GLU A 152 13.40 4.31 -8.18
N TRP A 153 12.58 5.37 -8.10
CA TRP A 153 12.88 6.55 -7.28
C TRP A 153 13.15 6.18 -5.81
N TYR A 154 12.36 5.26 -5.26
CA TYR A 154 12.58 4.79 -3.89
C TYR A 154 13.92 4.07 -3.72
N HIS A 155 14.28 3.20 -4.65
CA HIS A 155 15.55 2.49 -4.59
C HIS A 155 16.72 3.47 -4.76
N LEU A 156 16.65 4.34 -5.77
CA LEU A 156 17.67 5.34 -6.04
C LEU A 156 17.92 6.26 -4.84
N ASN A 157 16.86 6.75 -4.19
CA ASN A 157 17.03 7.58 -2.99
C ASN A 157 17.50 6.81 -1.75
N GLY A 158 17.11 5.54 -1.63
CA GLY A 158 17.48 4.71 -0.49
C GLY A 158 18.91 4.18 -0.56
N THR A 159 19.40 3.83 -1.75
CA THR A 159 20.69 3.15 -1.97
C THR A 159 21.70 3.98 -2.76
N GLY A 160 21.26 5.03 -3.46
CA GLY A 160 22.09 5.78 -4.41
C GLY A 160 22.22 5.11 -5.78
N LEU A 161 21.61 3.93 -5.96
CA LEU A 161 21.76 3.11 -7.16
C LEU A 161 20.43 2.92 -7.89
N PRO A 162 20.43 2.83 -9.23
CA PRO A 162 19.23 2.49 -9.97
C PRO A 162 18.80 1.04 -9.71
N GLY A 163 17.50 0.80 -9.59
CA GLY A 163 16.99 -0.53 -9.34
C GLY A 163 15.61 -0.53 -8.70
N LEU A 164 15.13 -1.70 -8.30
CA LEU A 164 13.91 -1.88 -7.51
C LEU A 164 14.24 -2.66 -6.23
N TYR A 165 13.53 -2.35 -5.15
CA TYR A 165 13.50 -3.26 -4.00
C TYR A 165 12.73 -4.53 -4.36
N PRO A 166 13.12 -5.70 -3.84
CA PRO A 166 12.44 -6.96 -4.19
C PRO A 166 10.94 -6.96 -3.92
N ARG A 167 10.50 -6.36 -2.80
CA ARG A 167 9.07 -6.21 -2.49
C ARG A 167 8.28 -5.40 -3.52
N HIS A 168 8.92 -4.45 -4.21
CA HIS A 168 8.26 -3.65 -5.24
C HIS A 168 7.99 -4.48 -6.49
N LEU A 169 8.90 -5.39 -6.87
CA LEU A 169 8.66 -6.35 -7.95
C LEU A 169 7.45 -7.24 -7.61
N MET A 170 7.40 -7.79 -6.38
CA MET A 170 6.29 -8.66 -5.96
C MET A 170 4.95 -7.91 -5.94
N TRP A 171 4.96 -6.62 -5.57
CA TRP A 171 3.77 -5.77 -5.56
C TRP A 171 3.13 -5.60 -6.96
N LEU A 172 3.90 -5.73 -8.04
CA LEU A 172 3.36 -5.60 -9.42
C LEU A 172 2.31 -6.67 -9.75
N ASN A 173 2.35 -7.83 -9.08
CA ASN A 173 1.33 -8.87 -9.20
C ASN A 173 -0.08 -8.34 -8.86
N CYS A 174 -0.20 -7.46 -7.86
CA CYS A 174 -1.50 -6.91 -7.43
C CYS A 174 -2.25 -6.19 -8.56
N TYR A 175 -1.52 -5.66 -9.55
CA TYR A 175 -2.11 -4.97 -10.70
C TYR A 175 -2.71 -5.92 -11.74
N LEU A 176 -2.37 -7.21 -11.67
CA LEU A 176 -2.75 -8.22 -12.64
C LEU A 176 -3.81 -9.19 -12.10
N THR A 177 -4.14 -9.11 -10.81
CA THR A 177 -5.12 -9.98 -10.13
C THR A 177 -6.43 -9.28 -9.79
N ALA A 178 -6.45 -7.94 -9.80
CA ALA A 178 -7.63 -7.14 -9.52
C ALA A 178 -7.67 -5.88 -10.41
N PRO A 179 -8.85 -5.24 -10.57
CA PRO A 179 -8.93 -3.88 -11.08
C PRO A 179 -8.10 -2.92 -10.23
N TYR A 180 -6.92 -2.55 -10.73
CA TYR A 180 -5.98 -1.67 -10.05
C TYR A 180 -5.43 -0.65 -11.02
N VAL A 181 -5.80 0.62 -10.84
CA VAL A 181 -5.45 1.70 -11.75
C VAL A 181 -4.96 2.94 -11.03
N ARG A 182 -4.07 3.69 -11.67
CA ARG A 182 -3.75 5.06 -11.29
C ARG A 182 -4.69 6.01 -12.00
N LEU A 183 -5.29 6.93 -11.24
CA LEU A 183 -6.17 7.96 -11.77
C LEU A 183 -5.74 9.31 -11.17
N GLY A 184 -4.76 9.95 -11.80
CA GLY A 184 -4.21 11.20 -11.31
C GLY A 184 -3.25 10.99 -10.14
N ARG A 185 -3.62 11.50 -8.96
CA ARG A 185 -2.72 11.48 -7.80
C ARG A 185 -2.64 10.11 -7.14
N PHE A 186 -3.73 9.37 -7.09
CA PHE A 186 -3.82 8.12 -6.35
C PHE A 186 -4.00 6.92 -7.26
N GLU A 187 -3.76 5.76 -6.68
CA GLU A 187 -4.06 4.46 -7.28
C GLU A 187 -5.18 3.80 -6.49
N TYR A 188 -6.02 3.04 -7.17
CA TYR A 188 -7.23 2.45 -6.61
C TYR A 188 -7.29 0.99 -7.01
N GLN A 189 -7.24 0.11 -6.01
CA GLN A 189 -7.39 -1.33 -6.17
C GLN A 189 -8.76 -1.76 -5.66
N MET A 190 -9.60 -2.31 -6.52
CA MET A 190 -10.88 -2.85 -6.10
C MET A 190 -10.68 -4.21 -5.42
N GLN A 191 -11.09 -4.32 -4.16
CA GLN A 191 -10.94 -5.55 -3.39
C GLN A 191 -11.97 -5.63 -2.24
N PRO A 192 -12.18 -6.81 -1.65
CA PRO A 192 -12.90 -6.93 -0.39
C PRO A 192 -12.18 -6.21 0.75
N TYR A 193 -12.92 -5.50 1.59
CA TYR A 193 -12.38 -4.89 2.80
C TYR A 193 -12.04 -5.96 3.83
N SER A 194 -10.78 -6.00 4.25
CA SER A 194 -10.26 -6.99 5.21
C SER A 194 -10.19 -6.47 6.66
N GLY A 195 -10.47 -5.18 6.89
CA GLY A 195 -10.44 -4.59 8.23
C GLY A 195 -11.67 -4.93 9.06
N GLN A 196 -11.59 -4.64 10.36
CA GLN A 196 -12.63 -4.96 11.34
C GLN A 196 -13.45 -3.76 11.81
N THR A 197 -13.02 -2.54 11.47
CA THR A 197 -13.80 -1.31 11.74
C THR A 197 -15.06 -1.34 10.90
N GLU A 198 -16.21 -1.10 11.53
CA GLU A 198 -17.51 -1.02 10.86
C GLU A 198 -17.95 0.44 10.79
N VAL A 199 -18.40 0.90 9.62
CA VAL A 199 -19.01 2.22 9.47
C VAL A 199 -20.51 2.04 9.28
N TRP A 200 -21.29 2.67 10.14
CA TRP A 200 -22.74 2.67 10.12
C TRP A 200 -23.24 3.96 9.50
N HIS A 201 -24.29 3.86 8.70
CA HIS A 201 -24.91 4.96 7.96
C HIS A 201 -26.39 5.09 8.34
N ARG A 202 -26.79 6.33 8.61
CA ARG A 202 -28.18 6.72 8.80
C ARG A 202 -28.70 7.41 7.55
N ALA A 203 -29.67 6.79 6.89
CA ALA A 203 -30.18 7.25 5.60
C ALA A 203 -30.91 8.61 5.68
N ALA A 204 -31.52 8.93 6.82
CA ALA A 204 -32.33 10.14 6.99
C ALA A 204 -31.54 11.45 6.77
N ASP A 205 -30.25 11.45 7.13
CA ASP A 205 -29.39 12.64 7.12
C ASP A 205 -27.96 12.38 6.64
N ASN A 206 -27.68 11.18 6.13
CA ASN A 206 -26.35 10.73 5.71
C ASN A 206 -25.28 10.83 6.82
N GLN A 207 -25.70 10.67 8.08
CA GLN A 207 -24.75 10.57 9.19
C GLN A 207 -23.99 9.26 9.14
N LEU A 208 -22.72 9.33 9.55
CA LEU A 208 -21.83 8.18 9.65
C LEU A 208 -21.28 8.07 11.06
N VAL A 209 -21.24 6.84 11.57
CA VAL A 209 -20.58 6.51 12.84
C VAL A 209 -19.77 5.24 12.64
N ALA A 210 -18.47 5.32 12.89
CA ALA A 210 -17.62 4.14 12.89
C ALA A 210 -17.53 3.54 14.29
N LEU A 211 -17.66 2.22 14.38
CA LEU A 211 -17.49 1.46 15.62
C LEU A 211 -16.15 0.70 15.58
N ALA A 212 -15.38 0.81 16.65
CA ALA A 212 -14.12 0.11 16.81
C ALA A 212 -14.30 -1.42 16.73
N PRO A 213 -13.29 -2.16 16.23
CA PRO A 213 -13.19 -3.61 16.44
C PRO A 213 -13.32 -3.98 17.93
N PRO A 214 -13.87 -5.16 18.27
CA PRO A 214 -13.82 -5.66 19.64
C PRO A 214 -12.37 -6.03 20.02
N ASP A 215 -12.13 -6.17 21.33
CA ASP A 215 -10.90 -6.72 21.91
C ASP A 215 -9.61 -5.94 21.59
N LEU A 216 -9.74 -4.64 21.28
CA LEU A 216 -8.58 -3.76 21.12
C LEU A 216 -8.16 -3.19 22.46
N HIS A 217 -6.86 -3.20 22.74
CA HIS A 217 -6.28 -2.37 23.79
C HIS A 217 -6.17 -0.92 23.30
N VAL A 218 -6.78 -0.01 24.04
CA VAL A 218 -6.88 1.40 23.67
C VAL A 218 -6.33 2.28 24.78
N THR A 219 -5.49 3.25 24.43
CA THR A 219 -4.95 4.24 25.39
C THR A 219 -6.03 5.22 25.85
N PRO A 220 -5.78 6.00 26.92
CA PRO A 220 -6.68 7.10 27.29
C PRO A 220 -6.91 8.13 26.17
N GLN A 221 -5.97 8.25 25.22
CA GLN A 221 -6.10 9.14 24.05
C GLN A 221 -6.86 8.50 22.88
N GLY A 222 -7.39 7.28 23.03
CA GLY A 222 -8.14 6.62 21.96
C GLY A 222 -7.27 6.02 20.85
N LEU A 223 -5.99 5.75 21.11
CA LEU A 223 -5.07 5.07 20.16
C LEU A 223 -4.97 3.57 20.47
N ILE A 224 -4.76 2.76 19.45
CA ILE A 224 -4.64 1.30 19.59
C ILE A 224 -3.21 0.92 20.01
N THR A 225 -3.05 0.01 20.96
CA THR A 225 -1.77 -0.58 21.37
C THR A 225 -1.77 -2.09 21.14
N ALA A 226 -0.58 -2.68 20.98
CA ALA A 226 -0.43 -4.12 20.78
C ALA A 226 -0.70 -4.95 22.05
N ALA A 227 -0.53 -4.33 23.22
CA ALA A 227 -0.66 -4.94 24.53
C ALA A 227 -1.21 -3.91 25.53
N PRO A 228 -1.68 -4.35 26.71
CA PRO A 228 -1.99 -3.44 27.80
C PRO A 228 -0.81 -2.52 28.10
N SER A 229 -1.07 -1.27 28.47
CA SER A 229 0.00 -0.39 28.92
C SER A 229 0.58 -0.88 30.26
N PRO A 230 1.88 -0.69 30.52
CA PRO A 230 2.51 -1.10 31.78
C PRO A 230 1.90 -0.45 33.02
N ASP A 231 1.27 0.72 32.87
CA ASP A 231 0.58 1.46 33.91
C ASP A 231 -0.92 1.10 34.02
N HIS A 232 -1.39 0.10 33.26
CA HIS A 232 -2.78 -0.38 33.21
C HIS A 232 -3.83 0.69 32.88
N THR A 233 -3.44 1.77 32.21
CA THR A 233 -4.36 2.84 31.77
C THR A 233 -5.13 2.51 30.49
N THR A 234 -4.73 1.45 29.77
CA THR A 234 -5.46 0.98 28.59
C THR A 234 -6.78 0.29 28.96
N TRP A 235 -7.78 0.45 28.12
CA TRP A 235 -9.09 -0.20 28.23
C TRP A 235 -9.38 -1.07 27.00
N LEU A 236 -10.39 -1.94 27.10
CA LEU A 236 -10.77 -2.88 26.03
C LEU A 236 -12.05 -2.42 25.33
N THR A 237 -12.04 -2.46 24.00
CA THR A 237 -13.25 -2.27 23.21
C THR A 237 -14.11 -3.53 23.19
N SER A 238 -15.42 -3.34 23.05
CA SER A 238 -16.38 -4.40 22.76
C SER A 238 -17.32 -3.93 21.66
N ARG A 239 -17.89 -4.89 20.93
CA ARG A 239 -18.92 -4.63 19.92
C ARG A 239 -19.91 -5.78 19.90
N HIS A 240 -21.19 -5.45 19.94
CA HIS A 240 -22.27 -6.43 19.89
C HIS A 240 -23.32 -6.01 18.89
N THR A 241 -23.85 -6.94 18.10
CA THR A 241 -24.92 -6.67 17.13
C THR A 241 -26.03 -7.68 17.32
N THR A 242 -27.26 -7.19 17.52
CA THR A 242 -28.50 -7.96 17.60
C THR A 242 -29.38 -7.65 16.40
N ALA A 243 -30.58 -8.24 16.31
CA ALA A 243 -31.54 -7.94 15.26
C ALA A 243 -32.02 -6.47 15.26
N SER A 244 -32.10 -5.83 16.43
CA SER A 244 -32.66 -4.49 16.60
C SER A 244 -31.62 -3.40 16.88
N GLN A 245 -30.42 -3.76 17.35
CA GLN A 245 -29.43 -2.78 17.81
C GLN A 245 -27.99 -3.22 17.49
N ALA A 246 -27.09 -2.26 17.31
CA ALA A 246 -25.66 -2.46 17.40
C ALA A 246 -25.09 -1.59 18.52
N SER A 247 -24.18 -2.12 19.34
CA SER A 247 -23.48 -1.37 20.38
C SER A 247 -21.98 -1.51 20.23
N GLY A 248 -21.25 -0.46 20.60
CA GLY A 248 -19.80 -0.43 20.54
C GLY A 248 -19.22 0.95 20.85
N TYR A 249 -17.91 1.05 20.77
CA TYR A 249 -17.18 2.30 21.02
C TYR A 249 -17.02 3.09 19.72
N PRO A 250 -17.51 4.33 19.65
CA PRO A 250 -17.44 5.11 18.43
C PRO A 250 -16.03 5.64 18.21
N ILE A 251 -15.65 5.74 16.95
CA ILE A 251 -14.41 6.38 16.52
C ILE A 251 -14.76 7.80 16.10
N HIS A 252 -14.17 8.78 16.78
CA HIS A 252 -14.26 10.17 16.36
C HIS A 252 -13.50 10.35 15.03
N PRO A 253 -14.05 11.07 14.03
CA PRO A 253 -13.44 11.22 12.70
C PRO A 253 -12.03 11.82 12.65
N SER A 254 -11.51 12.35 13.77
CA SER A 254 -10.10 12.72 13.92
C SER A 254 -9.16 11.55 14.19
N GLY A 255 -9.67 10.31 14.27
CA GLY A 255 -8.85 9.10 14.39
C GLY A 255 -8.66 8.58 15.81
N HIS A 256 -9.55 8.92 16.74
CA HIS A 256 -9.47 8.47 18.14
C HIS A 256 -10.72 7.70 18.54
N ILE A 257 -10.54 6.57 19.25
CA ILE A 257 -11.66 5.80 19.80
C ILE A 257 -12.12 6.50 21.09
N ILE A 258 -13.43 6.78 21.18
CA ILE A 258 -14.03 7.38 22.36
C ILE A 258 -14.37 6.30 23.38
N ASN A 259 -13.92 6.45 24.62
CA ASN A 259 -14.25 5.54 25.72
C ASN A 259 -15.66 5.78 26.28
N HIS A 260 -16.66 5.65 25.41
CA HIS A 260 -18.08 5.76 25.74
C HIS A 260 -18.87 4.80 24.86
N LEU A 261 -19.51 3.79 25.46
CA LEU A 261 -20.33 2.83 24.73
C LEU A 261 -21.57 3.54 24.17
N ILE A 262 -21.83 3.37 22.87
CA ILE A 262 -23.06 3.87 22.23
C ILE A 262 -23.91 2.72 21.71
N HIS A 263 -25.17 3.03 21.43
CA HIS A 263 -26.14 2.12 20.85
C HIS A 263 -26.76 2.73 19.60
N LEU A 264 -26.68 2.03 18.48
CA LEU A 264 -27.26 2.39 17.19
C LEU A 264 -28.53 1.56 16.94
N ASN A 265 -29.65 2.24 16.72
CA ASN A 265 -30.93 1.62 16.41
C ASN A 265 -30.95 1.12 14.95
N ARG A 266 -31.04 -0.20 14.71
CA ARG A 266 -30.89 -0.78 13.35
C ARG A 266 -31.95 -0.39 12.32
N PRO A 267 -33.21 -0.07 12.69
CA PRO A 267 -34.17 0.55 11.78
C PRO A 267 -33.70 1.91 11.23
N GLU A 268 -32.86 2.64 11.97
CA GLU A 268 -32.34 3.95 11.55
C GLU A 268 -30.92 3.86 10.96
N TRP A 269 -30.12 2.93 11.49
CA TRP A 269 -28.70 2.75 11.18
C TRP A 269 -28.44 1.41 10.50
N SER A 270 -27.78 1.46 9.35
CA SER A 270 -27.40 0.26 8.59
C SER A 270 -25.88 0.20 8.40
N PRO A 271 -25.27 -1.00 8.36
CA PRO A 271 -23.84 -1.12 8.10
C PRO A 271 -23.54 -0.73 6.64
N LEU A 272 -22.67 0.26 6.46
CA LEU A 272 -22.16 0.70 5.16
C LEU A 272 -20.84 0.00 4.83
N LEU A 273 -19.82 0.17 5.69
CA LEU A 273 -18.53 -0.52 5.59
C LEU A 273 -18.46 -1.62 6.63
N ARG A 274 -18.16 -2.84 6.20
CA ARG A 274 -17.88 -4.00 7.06
C ARG A 274 -16.96 -4.96 6.32
N LYS A 275 -16.40 -5.94 7.03
CA LYS A 275 -15.58 -7.00 6.42
C LYS A 275 -16.29 -7.57 5.18
N GLU A 276 -15.53 -7.80 4.11
CA GLU A 276 -15.99 -8.25 2.79
C GLU A 276 -16.78 -7.21 1.95
N SER A 277 -17.03 -5.99 2.45
CA SER A 277 -17.54 -4.89 1.62
C SER A 277 -16.60 -4.65 0.43
N THR A 278 -17.14 -4.49 -0.78
CA THR A 278 -16.31 -4.15 -1.95
C THR A 278 -15.88 -2.69 -1.86
N ILE A 279 -14.56 -2.45 -1.78
CA ILE A 279 -13.98 -1.12 -1.61
C ILE A 279 -12.94 -0.81 -2.68
N LEU A 280 -12.58 0.46 -2.78
CA LEU A 280 -11.39 0.93 -3.48
C LEU A 280 -10.27 1.14 -2.46
N ASN A 281 -9.36 0.16 -2.37
CA ASN A 281 -8.16 0.27 -1.56
C ASN A 281 -7.20 1.24 -2.24
N MET A 282 -7.07 2.42 -1.65
CA MET A 282 -6.35 3.54 -2.24
C MET A 282 -4.88 3.51 -1.80
N HIS A 283 -4.00 3.77 -2.76
CA HIS A 283 -2.55 3.84 -2.56
C HIS A 283 -1.98 5.14 -3.13
N ILE A 284 -0.80 5.50 -2.63
CA ILE A 284 -0.15 6.77 -2.91
C ILE A 284 1.21 6.52 -3.54
N PRO A 285 1.33 6.70 -4.87
CA PRO A 285 2.61 6.70 -5.56
C PRO A 285 3.55 7.77 -5.01
N ALA A 286 4.85 7.53 -5.12
CA ALA A 286 5.88 8.53 -4.83
C ALA A 286 5.75 9.76 -5.75
N GLY A 287 6.06 10.95 -5.22
CA GLY A 287 6.06 12.21 -5.97
C GLY A 287 4.68 12.85 -6.15
N GLY A 288 4.59 13.85 -7.03
CA GLY A 288 3.32 14.46 -7.49
C GLY A 288 2.63 15.47 -6.56
N SER A 289 3.17 15.74 -5.36
CA SER A 289 2.53 16.55 -4.30
C SER A 289 1.13 16.04 -3.88
N MET A 290 0.57 16.51 -2.78
CA MET A 290 -0.82 16.18 -2.37
C MET A 290 -1.64 17.47 -2.23
N ASN A 291 -1.51 18.39 -3.19
CA ASN A 291 -2.34 19.58 -3.19
C ASN A 291 -3.82 19.21 -3.39
N TRP A 292 -4.70 20.08 -2.91
CA TRP A 292 -6.13 19.81 -2.86
C TRP A 292 -6.77 19.52 -4.23
N ASP A 293 -6.33 20.23 -5.28
CA ASP A 293 -6.86 20.05 -6.64
C ASP A 293 -6.53 18.66 -7.19
N ALA A 294 -5.28 18.21 -7.03
CA ALA A 294 -4.84 16.89 -7.48
C ALA A 294 -5.53 15.77 -6.69
N VAL A 295 -5.75 15.96 -5.38
CA VAL A 295 -6.51 15.04 -4.53
C VAL A 295 -7.96 14.95 -5.01
N SER A 296 -8.63 16.09 -5.11
CA SER A 296 -10.04 16.17 -5.53
C SER A 296 -10.25 15.64 -6.95
N ASP A 297 -9.32 15.90 -7.87
CA ASP A 297 -9.34 15.36 -9.23
C ASP A 297 -9.26 13.84 -9.25
N SER A 298 -8.32 13.28 -8.49
CA SER A 298 -8.13 11.83 -8.38
C SER A 298 -9.40 11.11 -7.93
N PHE A 299 -10.06 11.62 -6.90
CA PHE A 299 -11.31 11.02 -6.38
C PHE A 299 -12.48 11.13 -7.36
N ARG A 300 -12.63 12.27 -8.04
CA ARG A 300 -13.67 12.45 -9.07
C ARG A 300 -13.46 11.50 -10.24
N ARG A 301 -12.21 11.34 -10.69
CA ARG A 301 -11.84 10.41 -11.76
C ARG A 301 -12.08 8.96 -11.34
N ALA A 302 -11.78 8.61 -10.09
CA ALA A 302 -12.02 7.28 -9.56
C ALA A 302 -13.52 6.93 -9.53
N GLU A 303 -14.36 7.80 -8.98
CA GLU A 303 -15.81 7.58 -8.99
C GLU A 303 -16.31 7.38 -10.43
N ALA A 304 -16.00 8.30 -11.34
CA ALA A 304 -16.44 8.20 -12.73
C ALA A 304 -15.91 6.93 -13.45
N PHE A 305 -14.65 6.57 -13.22
CA PHE A 305 -14.02 5.40 -13.83
C PHE A 305 -14.67 4.10 -13.36
N PHE A 306 -14.80 3.91 -12.04
CA PHE A 306 -15.33 2.67 -11.49
C PHE A 306 -16.85 2.54 -11.71
N THR A 307 -17.61 3.64 -11.67
CA THR A 307 -19.03 3.65 -12.07
C THR A 307 -19.20 3.18 -13.52
N ARG A 308 -18.31 3.60 -14.43
CA ARG A 308 -18.37 3.23 -15.85
C ARG A 308 -17.93 1.79 -16.12
N HIS A 309 -16.82 1.37 -15.53
CA HIS A 309 -16.15 0.11 -15.88
C HIS A 309 -16.57 -1.07 -14.99
N HIS A 310 -17.14 -0.81 -13.81
CA HIS A 310 -17.57 -1.84 -12.85
C HIS A 310 -18.98 -1.57 -12.29
N PRO A 311 -20.00 -1.28 -13.14
CA PRO A 311 -21.33 -0.87 -12.67
C PRO A 311 -22.04 -1.94 -11.82
N ASP A 312 -21.70 -3.22 -12.02
CA ASP A 312 -22.31 -4.33 -11.30
C ASP A 312 -21.70 -4.57 -9.90
N LYS A 313 -20.68 -3.78 -9.51
CA LYS A 313 -19.99 -3.94 -8.23
C LYS A 313 -20.57 -2.97 -7.20
N PRO A 314 -21.00 -3.44 -6.01
CA PRO A 314 -21.55 -2.60 -4.96
C PRO A 314 -20.41 -1.87 -4.21
N LEU A 315 -19.81 -0.87 -4.85
CA LEU A 315 -18.70 -0.11 -4.30
C LEU A 315 -19.17 0.74 -3.11
N ILE A 316 -18.62 0.46 -1.94
CA ILE A 316 -18.99 1.11 -0.69
C ILE A 316 -18.23 2.42 -0.49
N GLY A 317 -16.96 2.46 -0.92
CA GLY A 317 -16.14 3.66 -0.81
C GLY A 317 -14.66 3.36 -0.93
N SER A 318 -13.86 4.38 -0.66
CA SER A 318 -12.41 4.29 -0.64
C SER A 318 -11.89 4.12 0.78
N VAL A 319 -10.95 3.20 0.95
CA VAL A 319 -10.24 2.96 2.20
C VAL A 319 -8.74 3.06 1.94
N MET A 320 -7.99 3.60 2.88
CA MET A 320 -6.52 3.58 2.84
C MET A 320 -5.98 3.49 4.25
N GLY A 321 -4.95 2.67 4.46
CA GLY A 321 -4.08 2.72 5.63
C GLY A 321 -2.71 3.25 5.24
N THR A 322 -2.19 4.27 5.93
CA THR A 322 -0.84 4.78 5.67
C THR A 322 -0.28 5.60 6.84
N TRP A 323 1.03 5.83 6.82
CA TRP A 323 1.76 6.47 7.90
C TRP A 323 1.21 7.86 8.24
N PHE A 324 0.90 8.70 7.26
CA PHE A 324 0.47 10.06 7.55
C PHE A 324 -1.00 10.20 7.96
N LEU A 325 -1.77 9.11 8.01
CA LEU A 325 -3.11 9.16 8.59
C LEU A 325 -3.07 9.04 10.12
N ASP A 326 -1.87 8.94 10.70
CA ASP A 326 -1.68 9.00 12.14
C ASP A 326 -2.23 10.32 12.70
N PRO A 327 -3.20 10.28 13.63
CA PRO A 327 -3.81 11.49 14.19
C PRO A 327 -2.82 12.34 15.00
N GLN A 328 -1.71 11.75 15.46
CA GLN A 328 -0.66 12.45 16.18
C GLN A 328 0.03 13.51 15.31
N LEU A 329 -0.03 13.40 13.98
CA LEU A 329 0.55 14.38 13.07
C LEU A 329 0.00 15.79 13.22
N ASN A 330 -1.25 15.93 13.69
CA ASN A 330 -1.86 17.25 13.93
C ASN A 330 -1.10 18.05 15.01
N ARG A 331 -0.35 17.38 15.89
CA ARG A 331 0.50 18.02 16.90
C ARG A 331 1.94 18.26 16.42
N LEU A 332 2.32 17.66 15.31
CA LEU A 332 3.72 17.64 14.82
C LEU A 332 3.94 18.53 13.61
N LEU A 333 2.93 18.70 12.75
CA LEU A 333 3.02 19.48 11.52
C LEU A 333 2.20 20.77 11.61
N PRO A 334 2.58 21.82 10.85
CA PRO A 334 1.76 23.03 10.76
C PRO A 334 0.39 22.71 10.14
N ALA A 335 -0.66 23.40 10.59
CA ALA A 335 -2.05 23.17 10.13
C ALA A 335 -2.23 23.30 8.60
N THR A 336 -1.35 24.05 7.94
CA THR A 336 -1.31 24.26 6.48
C THR A 336 -0.64 23.12 5.70
N ALA A 337 -0.12 22.08 6.37
CA ALA A 337 0.50 20.96 5.69
C ALA A 337 -0.54 20.15 4.89
N ASN A 338 -0.24 19.89 3.61
CA ASN A 338 -1.11 19.15 2.69
C ASN A 338 -1.64 17.80 3.25
N PRO A 339 -0.83 16.96 3.93
CA PRO A 339 -1.36 15.72 4.52
C PRO A 339 -2.48 15.97 5.55
N LEU A 340 -2.39 17.06 6.32
CA LEU A 340 -3.41 17.42 7.30
C LEU A 340 -4.68 17.96 6.64
N GLN A 341 -4.54 18.66 5.50
CA GLN A 341 -5.71 19.06 4.70
C GLN A 341 -6.49 17.85 4.21
N PHE A 342 -5.79 16.83 3.71
CA PHE A 342 -6.43 15.59 3.29
C PHE A 342 -7.03 14.80 4.46
N GLN A 343 -6.34 14.73 5.61
CA GLN A 343 -6.90 14.13 6.83
C GLN A 343 -8.25 14.74 7.21
N ARG A 344 -8.37 16.07 7.18
CA ARG A 344 -9.62 16.77 7.52
C ARG A 344 -10.77 16.45 6.57
N ALA A 345 -10.49 15.96 5.37
CA ALA A 345 -11.50 15.56 4.39
C ALA A 345 -11.89 14.07 4.48
N CYS A 346 -11.36 13.33 5.46
CA CYS A 346 -11.55 11.90 5.63
C CYS A 346 -12.28 11.57 6.93
N TYR A 347 -12.96 10.42 7.00
CA TYR A 347 -13.30 9.81 8.27
C TYR A 347 -12.11 8.96 8.71
N LEU A 348 -11.32 9.42 9.69
CA LEU A 348 -10.13 8.70 10.15
C LEU A 348 -10.46 7.61 11.17
N PHE A 349 -9.67 6.54 11.15
CA PHE A 349 -9.64 5.49 12.16
C PHE A 349 -8.20 5.26 12.64
N PRO A 350 -7.98 5.00 13.94
CA PRO A 350 -6.66 4.59 14.41
C PRO A 350 -6.33 3.18 13.93
N THR A 351 -5.03 2.92 13.78
CA THR A 351 -4.48 1.58 13.51
C THR A 351 -3.54 1.14 14.63
N PRO A 352 -3.28 -0.17 14.78
CA PRO A 352 -2.20 -0.65 15.65
C PRO A 352 -0.85 -0.03 15.29
N PRO A 353 0.14 -0.03 16.22
CA PRO A 353 1.49 0.48 15.97
C PRO A 353 2.09 -0.01 14.65
N ALA A 354 2.44 0.92 13.76
CA ALA A 354 2.96 0.64 12.43
C ALA A 354 4.26 1.42 12.13
N PRO A 355 5.33 1.20 12.93
CA PRO A 355 6.61 1.92 12.78
C PRO A 355 7.24 1.78 11.39
N GLY A 356 7.04 0.62 10.73
CA GLY A 356 7.51 0.38 9.37
C GLY A 356 6.96 1.36 8.32
N GLY A 357 5.82 2.02 8.60
CA GLY A 357 5.26 3.05 7.72
C GLY A 357 6.19 4.26 7.53
N LEU A 358 7.09 4.55 8.48
CA LEU A 358 8.06 5.65 8.35
C LEU A 358 9.18 5.36 7.35
N TRP A 359 9.29 4.12 6.85
CA TRP A 359 10.17 3.79 5.74
C TRP A 359 9.89 4.65 4.49
N PHE A 360 8.64 5.05 4.25
CA PHE A 360 8.28 5.93 3.13
C PHE A 360 8.85 7.35 3.24
N ILE A 361 9.27 7.79 4.43
CA ILE A 361 9.90 9.10 4.67
C ILE A 361 11.42 9.01 4.74
N PHE A 362 11.94 7.95 5.36
CA PHE A 362 13.37 7.85 5.65
C PHE A 362 14.14 6.91 4.73
N GLN A 363 13.46 5.98 4.03
CA GLN A 363 14.10 4.88 3.29
C GLN A 363 15.12 4.10 4.16
N ARG A 364 14.85 4.05 5.46
CA ARG A 364 15.62 3.36 6.50
C ARG A 364 14.64 2.64 7.42
N ASP A 365 15.05 1.48 7.91
CA ASP A 365 14.30 0.80 8.95
C ASP A 365 14.58 1.49 10.29
N ILE A 366 13.54 2.06 10.89
CA ILE A 366 13.65 2.81 12.14
C ILE A 366 13.86 1.89 13.36
N ALA A 367 13.63 0.58 13.23
CA ALA A 367 13.93 -0.38 14.29
C ALA A 367 15.45 -0.59 14.44
N THR A 368 16.20 -0.45 13.35
CA THR A 368 17.66 -0.67 13.31
C THR A 368 18.45 0.61 13.11
N THR A 369 17.80 1.72 12.76
CA THR A 369 18.44 3.03 12.54
C THR A 369 18.09 4.02 13.66
N PRO A 370 19.04 4.43 14.51
CA PRO A 370 18.80 5.42 15.55
C PRO A 370 18.28 6.76 15.00
N PRO A 371 17.42 7.50 15.72
CA PRO A 371 16.80 8.73 15.22
C PRO A 371 17.78 9.79 14.69
N HIS A 372 18.96 9.93 15.31
CA HIS A 372 19.98 10.90 14.89
C HIS A 372 20.68 10.54 13.57
N GLN A 373 20.57 9.29 13.11
CA GLN A 373 21.13 8.80 11.83
C GLN A 373 20.09 8.79 10.70
N LEU A 374 18.82 9.05 11.01
CA LEU A 374 17.78 9.17 10.00
C LEU A 374 18.04 10.39 9.10
N PRO A 375 17.69 10.34 7.81
CA PRO A 375 17.76 11.51 6.93
C PRO A 375 16.99 12.70 7.51
N GLN A 376 17.57 13.90 7.45
CA GLN A 376 17.02 15.15 8.00
C GLN A 376 16.96 16.29 6.97
N LYS A 377 16.84 15.97 5.69
CA LYS A 377 16.89 16.94 4.58
C LYS A 377 15.62 17.80 4.51
N THR A 378 14.46 17.22 4.80
CA THR A 378 13.17 17.92 4.75
C THR A 378 12.65 18.30 6.15
N SER A 379 11.70 19.24 6.22
CA SER A 379 11.08 19.62 7.50
C SER A 379 10.39 18.44 8.17
N ILE A 380 9.63 17.65 7.41
CA ILE A 380 8.95 16.46 7.94
C ILE A 380 9.91 15.41 8.48
N GLN A 381 11.04 15.19 7.79
CA GLN A 381 12.10 14.30 8.26
C GLN A 381 12.67 14.75 9.60
N ARG A 382 12.98 16.04 9.76
CA ARG A 382 13.46 16.61 11.03
C ARG A 382 12.43 16.50 12.15
N THR A 383 11.16 16.83 11.86
CA THR A 383 10.07 16.74 12.83
C THR A 383 9.90 15.31 13.34
N LEU A 384 9.85 14.32 12.44
CA LEU A 384 9.63 12.93 12.80
C LEU A 384 10.86 12.31 13.48
N ALA A 385 12.08 12.66 13.06
CA ALA A 385 13.29 12.21 13.75
C ALA A 385 13.34 12.75 15.20
N ASN A 386 12.97 14.01 15.42
CA ASN A 386 12.89 14.60 16.76
C ASN A 386 11.76 13.97 17.61
N PHE A 387 10.61 13.65 17.00
CA PHE A 387 9.53 12.92 17.68
C PHE A 387 10.01 11.55 18.19
N LEU A 388 10.70 10.79 17.33
CA LEU A 388 11.27 9.49 17.69
C LEU A 388 12.37 9.62 18.76
N ALA A 389 13.23 10.64 18.66
CA ALA A 389 14.29 10.90 19.64
C ALA A 389 13.77 11.21 21.05
N LYS A 390 12.53 11.72 21.15
CA LYS A 390 11.83 11.96 22.42
C LYS A 390 11.06 10.75 22.94
N GLY A 391 11.21 9.58 22.32
CA GLY A 391 10.52 8.35 22.71
C GLY A 391 9.11 8.20 22.11
N GLY A 392 8.74 9.03 21.14
CA GLY A 392 7.45 8.92 20.47
C GLY A 392 7.31 7.62 19.68
N GLN A 393 6.12 7.02 19.71
CA GLN A 393 5.79 5.81 18.96
C GLN A 393 4.88 6.13 17.77
N TRP A 394 5.14 5.50 16.62
CA TRP A 394 4.36 5.71 15.41
C TRP A 394 3.27 4.66 15.23
N HIS A 395 2.03 5.10 15.01
CA HIS A 395 0.88 4.21 14.87
C HIS A 395 0.39 4.11 13.42
N GLY A 396 0.55 5.16 12.62
CA GLY A 396 -0.15 5.25 11.35
C GLY A 396 -1.65 5.49 11.57
N GLY A 397 -2.41 5.43 10.50
CA GLY A 397 -3.87 5.48 10.58
C GLY A 397 -4.53 4.95 9.33
N ALA A 398 -5.84 4.87 9.37
CA ALA A 398 -6.67 4.52 8.24
C ALA A 398 -7.74 5.59 7.99
N MET A 399 -8.33 5.58 6.81
CA MET A 399 -9.40 6.47 6.43
C MET A 399 -10.49 5.74 5.66
N PHE A 400 -11.69 6.32 5.70
CA PHE A 400 -12.80 5.96 4.82
C PHE A 400 -13.44 7.21 4.22
N ILE A 401 -13.79 7.10 2.94
CA ILE A 401 -14.65 8.05 2.22
C ILE A 401 -15.72 7.24 1.49
N PRO A 402 -17.02 7.44 1.77
CA PRO A 402 -18.09 6.74 1.05
C PRO A 402 -18.06 7.03 -0.44
N PHE A 403 -18.40 6.05 -1.25
CA PHE A 403 -18.35 6.16 -2.72
C PHE A 403 -19.16 7.36 -3.23
N PHE A 404 -20.36 7.58 -2.65
CA PHE A 404 -21.24 8.69 -3.01
C PHE A 404 -20.69 10.09 -2.67
N GLU A 405 -19.68 10.19 -1.80
CA GLU A 405 -19.05 11.47 -1.43
C GLU A 405 -17.71 11.72 -2.17
N MET A 406 -17.16 10.74 -2.89
CA MET A 406 -15.85 10.85 -3.55
C MET A 406 -15.75 12.03 -4.53
N LYS A 407 -16.82 12.37 -5.24
CA LYS A 407 -16.83 13.50 -6.19
C LYS A 407 -16.86 14.89 -5.53
N GLN A 408 -17.11 14.97 -4.23
CA GLN A 408 -17.31 16.22 -3.48
C GLN A 408 -16.66 16.14 -2.10
N LEU A 409 -15.34 16.03 -2.10
CA LEU A 409 -14.54 16.09 -0.87
C LEU A 409 -14.72 17.45 -0.18
N GLN A 410 -14.78 17.42 1.14
CA GLN A 410 -14.97 18.62 1.95
C GLN A 410 -14.24 18.46 3.27
N GLU A 411 -13.39 19.44 3.60
CA GLU A 411 -12.73 19.49 4.91
C GLU A 411 -13.75 19.60 6.05
N ASN A 412 -13.43 18.94 7.16
CA ASN A 412 -14.17 18.92 8.42
C ASN A 412 -15.59 18.37 8.35
N ARG A 413 -16.07 17.88 7.19
CA ARG A 413 -17.43 17.35 7.04
C ARG A 413 -17.77 16.31 8.12
N TYR A 414 -16.91 15.30 8.27
CA TYR A 414 -17.18 14.20 9.19
C TYR A 414 -17.09 14.66 10.65
N THR A 415 -16.05 15.42 11.00
CA THR A 415 -15.87 15.95 12.36
C THR A 415 -17.04 16.84 12.79
N SER A 416 -17.46 17.78 11.94
CA SER A 416 -18.60 18.66 12.23
C SER A 416 -19.91 17.88 12.40
N ARG A 417 -20.15 16.88 11.54
CA ARG A 417 -21.32 16.00 11.61
C ARG A 417 -21.33 15.14 12.88
N PHE A 418 -20.19 14.58 13.26
CA PHE A 418 -20.03 13.76 14.47
C PHE A 418 -20.22 14.60 15.73
N ASN A 419 -19.62 15.79 15.80
CA ASN A 419 -19.78 16.69 16.94
C ASN A 419 -21.21 17.21 17.09
N SER A 420 -21.94 17.39 15.99
CA SER A 420 -23.37 17.71 16.06
C SER A 420 -24.21 16.55 16.58
N LEU A 421 -23.78 15.30 16.34
CA LEU A 421 -24.49 14.10 16.80
C LEU A 421 -24.17 13.78 18.27
N TYR A 422 -22.94 14.06 18.70
CA TYR A 422 -22.42 13.80 20.05
C TYR A 422 -21.65 15.01 20.59
N PRO A 423 -22.33 16.11 20.98
CA PRO A 423 -21.69 17.36 21.38
C PRO A 423 -20.78 17.20 22.61
N ASP A 424 -21.11 16.27 23.51
CA ASP A 424 -20.34 16.05 24.75
C ASP A 424 -19.08 15.21 24.52
N PHE A 425 -18.91 14.59 23.35
CA PHE A 425 -17.78 13.68 23.10
C PHE A 425 -16.45 14.40 22.89
N SER A 426 -16.46 15.71 22.62
CA SER A 426 -15.23 16.51 22.62
C SER A 426 -14.52 16.54 23.97
N ASN A 427 -15.24 16.25 25.08
CA ASN A 427 -14.65 16.18 26.42
C ASN A 427 -13.79 14.91 26.63
N TYR A 428 -13.83 13.97 25.69
CA TYR A 428 -13.12 12.69 25.74
C TYR A 428 -11.89 12.64 24.81
N LEU A 429 -11.57 13.75 24.12
CA LEU A 429 -10.48 13.86 23.14
C LEU A 429 -9.22 14.54 23.70
#